data_AF-A0A377E466-F1
#
_entry.id   AF-A0A377E466-F1
#
_cell.length_a   1.000
_cell.length_b   1.000
_cell.length_c   1.000
_cell.angle_alpha   90.00
_cell.angle_beta   90.00
_cell.angle_gamma   90.00
#
_symmetry.space_group_name_H-M   'P 1'
#
loop_
_entity.id
_entity.type
_entity.pdbx_description
1 polymer ?
#
loop_
_entity_poly.entity_id
_entity_poly.type
_entity_poly.pdbx_seq_one_letter_code
_entity_poly.pdbx_strand_id
1 'polypeptide(L)' 'MADGLRSLGSSVDRKEFQNLLVEMLEENNIEFVRVEEDDYDSRFLRCVELVREMMGEQG' A
#
# COMPACT_ATOMS: atom_id res chain seq x y z
N MET A 1 1.44 15.21 13.94
CA MET A 1 1.91 13.82 14.06
C MET A 1 2.44 13.43 12.69
N ALA A 2 3.68 12.93 12.60
CA ALA A 2 4.28 12.51 11.34
C ALA A 2 3.65 11.16 10.94
N ASP A 3 2.75 11.18 9.97
CA ASP A 3 1.85 10.09 9.58
C ASP A 3 2.48 9.12 8.55
N GLY A 4 3.80 8.90 8.63
CA GLY A 4 4.54 7.97 7.77
C GLY A 4 5.37 8.65 6.67
N LEU A 5 5.43 8.04 5.47
CA LEU A 5 6.23 8.42 4.28
C LEU A 5 6.21 9.92 3.90
N ARG A 6 5.26 10.69 4.43
CA ARG A 6 5.21 12.15 4.29
C ARG A 6 6.38 12.87 4.96
N SER A 7 7.06 12.25 5.92
CA SER A 7 8.30 12.78 6.50
C SER A 7 9.55 12.52 5.66
N LEU A 8 9.47 11.66 4.63
CA LEU A 8 10.62 11.19 3.85
C LEU A 8 11.06 12.13 2.71
N GLY A 9 10.51 13.35 2.63
CA GLY A 9 10.98 14.38 1.70
C GLY A 9 10.07 14.58 0.48
N SER A 10 10.67 14.87 -0.67
CA SER A 10 9.99 15.29 -1.90
C SER A 10 9.10 14.19 -2.49
N SER A 11 8.26 14.52 -3.47
CA SER A 11 7.47 13.52 -4.21
C SER A 11 8.34 12.50 -4.95
N VAL A 12 9.55 12.89 -5.34
CA VAL A 12 10.53 12.00 -5.99
C VAL A 12 11.05 10.98 -5.00
N ASP A 13 11.51 11.43 -3.83
CA ASP A 13 12.06 10.56 -2.78
C ASP A 13 11.03 9.52 -2.32
N ARG A 14 9.76 9.92 -2.21
CA ARG A 14 8.68 8.98 -1.88
C ARG A 14 8.47 7.90 -2.94
N LYS A 15 8.60 8.24 -4.23
CA LYS A 15 8.44 7.28 -5.33
C LYS A 15 9.61 6.32 -5.39
N GLU A 16 10.83 6.82 -5.23
CA GLU A 16 12.03 5.98 -5.17
C GLU A 16 11.98 5.00 -4.00
N PHE A 17 11.57 5.46 -2.82
CA PHE A 17 11.38 4.59 -1.66
C PHE A 17 10.31 3.51 -1.90
N GLN A 18 9.17 3.89 -2.49
CA GLN A 18 8.11 2.93 -2.81
C GLN A 18 8.56 1.87 -3.81
N ASN A 19 9.33 2.26 -4.83
CA ASN A 19 9.89 1.32 -5.79
C ASN A 19 10.86 0.34 -5.11
N LEU A 20 11.78 0.86 -4.27
CA LEU A 20 12.71 0.02 -3.51
C LEU A 20 11.98 -0.97 -2.60
N LEU A 21 10.91 -0.54 -1.92
CA LEU A 21 10.10 -1.42 -1.07
C LEU A 21 9.47 -2.56 -1.89
N VAL A 22 8.91 -2.25 -3.06
CA VAL A 22 8.32 -3.25 -3.95
C VAL A 22 9.38 -4.25 -4.41
N GLU A 23 10.54 -3.77 -4.89
CA GLU A 23 11.66 -4.62 -5.30
C GLU A 23 12.07 -5.58 -4.17
N MET A 24 12.22 -5.07 -2.94
CA MET A 24 12.57 -5.90 -1.78
C MET A 24 11.51 -6.95 -1.45
N LEU A 25 10.21 -6.64 -1.58
CA LEU A 25 9.13 -7.61 -1.34
C LEU A 25 9.16 -8.72 -2.40
N GLU A 26 9.33 -8.36 -3.67
CA GLU A 26 9.41 -9.30 -4.80
C GLU A 26 10.63 -10.22 -4.68
N GLU A 27 11.82 -9.67 -4.41
CA GLU A 27 13.06 -10.45 -4.23
C GLU A 27 12.96 -11.48 -3.11
N ASN A 28 12.17 -11.18 -2.08
CA ASN A 28 11.96 -12.07 -0.94
C ASN A 28 10.72 -12.97 -1.08
N ASN A 29 10.07 -12.98 -2.25
CA ASN A 29 8.85 -13.76 -2.53
C ASN A 29 7.73 -13.49 -1.49
N ILE A 30 7.62 -12.26 -1.02
CA ILE A 30 6.57 -11.84 -0.10
C ILE A 30 5.38 -11.39 -0.95
N GLU A 31 4.28 -12.13 -0.88
CA GLU A 31 3.04 -11.74 -1.56
C GLU A 31 2.48 -10.44 -0.96
N PHE A 32 2.12 -9.50 -1.82
CA PHE A 32 1.52 -8.23 -1.42
C PHE A 32 0.48 -7.78 -2.44
N VAL A 33 -0.43 -6.90 -1.99
CA VAL A 33 -1.37 -6.20 -2.86
C VAL A 33 -1.05 -4.71 -2.81
N ARG A 34 -0.87 -4.11 -3.99
CA ARG A 34 -0.73 -2.67 -4.13
C ARG A 34 -2.11 -2.03 -4.25
N VAL A 35 -2.42 -1.10 -3.34
CA VAL A 35 -3.62 -0.26 -3.43
C VAL A 35 -3.26 1.03 -4.17
N GLU A 36 -3.90 1.26 -5.32
CA GLU A 36 -3.56 2.37 -6.24
C GLU A 36 -4.56 3.53 -6.20
N GLU A 37 -5.54 3.51 -5.29
CA GLU A 37 -6.57 4.54 -5.23
C GLU A 37 -6.02 5.92 -4.82
N ASP A 38 -6.49 6.96 -5.51
CA ASP A 38 -5.94 8.32 -5.43
C ASP A 38 -6.37 9.08 -4.17
N ASP A 39 -7.60 8.87 -3.70
CA ASP A 39 -8.15 9.55 -2.52
C ASP A 39 -8.19 8.65 -1.27
N TYR A 40 -8.42 9.26 -0.11
CA TYR A 40 -8.37 8.53 1.15
C TYR A 40 -9.57 7.60 1.34
N ASP A 41 -10.76 8.03 0.96
CA ASP A 41 -11.99 7.27 1.20
C ASP A 41 -12.02 6.02 0.30
N SER A 42 -11.62 6.16 -0.97
CA SER A 42 -11.47 5.02 -1.88
C SER A 42 -10.41 4.02 -1.39
N ARG A 43 -9.23 4.50 -0.94
CA ARG A 43 -8.23 3.61 -0.32
C ARG A 43 -8.77 2.88 0.91
N PHE A 44 -9.52 3.57 1.76
CA PHE A 44 -10.13 2.97 2.93
C PHE A 44 -11.09 1.85 2.54
N LEU A 45 -12.00 2.11 1.61
CA LEU A 45 -12.97 1.12 1.11
C LEU A 45 -12.25 -0.08 0.47
N ARG A 46 -11.21 0.17 -0.33
CA ARG A 46 -10.43 -0.91 -0.96
C ARG A 46 -9.74 -1.79 0.09
N CYS A 47 -9.18 -1.21 1.14
CA CYS A 47 -8.61 -1.98 2.25
C CYS A 47 -9.66 -2.81 2.99
N VAL A 48 -10.86 -2.28 3.19
CA VAL A 48 -11.97 -3.04 3.82
C VAL A 48 -12.35 -4.25 2.96
N GLU A 49 -12.48 -4.07 1.64
CA GLU A 49 -12.76 -5.17 0.72
C GLU A 49 -11.71 -6.28 0.77
N LEU A 50 -10.43 -5.91 0.74
CA LEU A 50 -9.32 -6.87 0.84
C LEU A 50 -9.37 -7.69 2.13
N VAL A 51 -9.67 -7.04 3.27
CA VAL A 51 -9.81 -7.75 4.56
C VAL A 51 -11.00 -8.71 4.54
N ARG A 52 -12.13 -8.30 3.96
CA ARG A 52 -13.32 -9.16 3.83
C ARG A 52 -13.06 -10.39 2.96
N GLU A 53 -12.33 -10.20 1.85
CA GLU A 53 -11.87 -11.29 0.98
C GLU A 53 -11.02 -12.31 1.76
N MET A 54 -10.05 -11.82 2.55
CA MET A 54 -9.20 -12.67 3.39
C MET A 54 -9.98 -13.42 4.48
N MET A 55 -11.09 -12.84 4.95
CA MET A 55 -11.96 -13.47 5.95
C MET A 55 -12.96 -14.46 5.34
N GLY A 56 -13.03 -14.57 4.01
CA GLY A 56 -13.98 -15.45 3.31
C GLY A 56 -15.43 -14.94 3.37
N GLU A 57 -15.65 -13.64 3.59
CA GLU A 57 -16.98 -13.05 3.69
C GLU A 57 -17.65 -12.80 2.31
N GLN A 58 -16.98 -13.17 1.21
CA GLN A 58 -17.60 -13.23 -0.12
C GLN A 58 -18.31 -14.57 -0.28
N GLY A 59 -19.55 -14.63 0.21
CA GLY A 59 -20.50 -15.75 0.06
C GLY A 59 -21.94 -15.24 0.00
#